data_AF-A0AAU2SNE4-F1
#
_entry.id   AF-A0AAU2SNE4-F1
#
_cell.length_a   1.000
_cell.length_b   1.000
_cell.length_c   1.000
_cell.angle_alpha   90.00
_cell.angle_beta   90.00
_cell.angle_gamma   90.00
#
_symmetry.space_group_name_H-M   'P 1'
#
loop_
_entity.id
_entity.type
_entity.pdbx_description
1 polymer ?
#
loop_
_entity_poly.entity_id
_entity_poly.type
_entity_poly.pdbx_seq_one_letter_code
_entity_poly.pdbx_strand_id
1 'polypeptide(L)'
;MGISGFEPSFLVGVDAIRQAHGSRLAALAGRRLTGFALVRFVEDGDWFADCPVVLDFDGIQVEVCHWKFDELSIGWDTIDTAATITGWEGFELTPLWSRSDERLEPFVGQELREVTLLEWRPAERDLAAGTVAVEFVFASNRLQIVNGLDENCIEVGAAHSDYVRNQLGR
;
A
#
# COMPACT_ATOMS: atom_id res chain seq x y z
N MET A 1 1.85 15.07 8.17
CA MET A 1 0.91 14.05 8.68
C MET A 1 1.15 13.67 10.14
N GLY A 2 2.29 14.01 10.76
CA GLY A 2 2.50 13.72 12.19
C GLY A 2 2.78 12.24 12.51
N ILE A 3 2.95 11.42 11.47
CA ILE A 3 3.34 10.02 11.55
C ILE A 3 4.86 9.96 11.73
N SER A 4 5.30 9.28 12.79
CA SER A 4 6.72 9.07 13.08
C SER A 4 7.39 8.23 11.98
N GLY A 5 8.50 8.75 11.44
CA GLY A 5 9.31 8.07 10.43
C GLY A 5 8.73 8.09 9.01
N PHE A 6 7.57 8.71 8.79
CA PHE A 6 7.02 8.84 7.44
C PHE A 6 7.68 9.99 6.67
N GLU A 7 8.61 9.64 5.80
CA GLU A 7 9.32 10.54 4.88
C GLU A 7 9.13 10.04 3.43
N PRO A 8 8.01 10.37 2.76
CA PRO A 8 7.67 9.78 1.47
C PRO A 8 8.61 10.24 0.36
N SER A 9 8.94 9.30 -0.53
CA SER A 9 9.68 9.55 -1.77
C SER A 9 8.80 9.14 -2.95
N PHE A 10 8.12 10.12 -3.53
CA PHE A 10 7.13 9.91 -4.58
C PHE A 10 7.78 9.65 -5.94
N LEU A 11 7.38 8.55 -6.58
CA LEU A 11 7.81 8.13 -7.91
C LEU A 11 6.60 8.00 -8.83
N VAL A 12 6.82 8.21 -10.13
CA VAL A 12 5.79 8.10 -11.18
C VAL A 12 6.22 7.03 -12.18
N GLY A 13 5.28 6.13 -12.49
CA GLY A 13 5.44 5.13 -13.54
C GLY A 13 6.23 3.88 -13.12
N VAL A 14 5.95 2.78 -13.81
CA VAL A 14 6.39 1.44 -13.42
C VAL A 14 7.91 1.28 -13.43
N ASP A 15 8.61 1.94 -14.36
CA ASP A 15 10.07 1.81 -14.49
C ASP A 15 10.81 2.44 -13.33
N ALA A 16 10.39 3.63 -12.89
CA ALA A 16 10.98 4.33 -11.75
C ALA A 16 10.78 3.53 -10.45
N ILE A 17 9.56 3.05 -10.22
CA ILE A 17 9.21 2.24 -9.04
C ILE A 17 9.98 0.92 -9.05
N ARG A 18 10.02 0.23 -10.20
CA ARG A 18 10.78 -1.01 -10.36
C ARG A 18 12.27 -0.81 -10.11
N GLN A 19 12.86 0.28 -10.62
CA GLN A 19 14.27 0.58 -10.43
C GLN A 19 14.59 0.83 -8.94
N ALA A 20 13.73 1.57 -8.24
CA ALA A 20 13.95 1.94 -6.84
C ALA A 20 13.65 0.79 -5.86
N HIS A 21 12.59 0.01 -6.10
CA HIS A 21 12.03 -0.90 -5.10
C HIS A 21 11.89 -2.35 -5.58
N GLY A 22 12.08 -2.64 -6.88
CA GLY A 22 11.73 -3.93 -7.47
C GLY A 22 12.45 -5.11 -6.84
N SER A 23 13.74 -5.00 -6.54
CA SER A 23 14.51 -6.07 -5.88
C SER A 23 14.03 -6.34 -4.45
N ARG A 24 13.70 -5.30 -3.68
CA ARG A 24 13.24 -5.42 -2.30
C ARG A 24 11.81 -5.97 -2.23
N LEU A 25 10.93 -5.52 -3.12
CA LEU A 25 9.58 -6.09 -3.28
C LEU A 25 9.63 -7.56 -3.69
N ALA A 26 10.49 -7.94 -4.64
CA ALA A 26 10.66 -9.34 -5.03
C ALA A 26 11.17 -10.21 -3.87
N ALA A 27 12.06 -9.68 -3.02
CA ALA A 27 12.60 -10.37 -1.85
C ALA A 27 11.57 -10.61 -0.72
N LEU A 28 10.36 -10.07 -0.82
CA LEU A 28 9.25 -10.40 0.09
C LEU A 28 8.65 -11.78 -0.21
N ALA A 29 8.84 -12.32 -1.42
CA ALA A 29 8.33 -13.64 -1.78
C ALA A 29 8.87 -14.72 -0.83
N GLY A 30 7.98 -15.60 -0.37
CA GLY A 30 8.25 -16.64 0.64
C GLY A 30 8.10 -16.18 2.09
N ARG A 31 7.88 -14.88 2.35
CA ARG A 31 7.61 -14.36 3.70
C ARG A 31 6.12 -14.38 4.01
N ARG A 32 5.77 -14.45 5.28
CA ARG A 32 4.38 -14.40 5.74
C ARG A 32 3.98 -12.98 6.07
N LEU A 33 2.77 -12.58 5.71
CA LEU A 33 2.18 -11.35 6.26
C LEU A 33 1.92 -11.57 7.75
N THR A 34 2.70 -10.95 8.61
CA THR A 34 2.64 -11.10 10.07
C THR A 34 1.82 -10.02 10.74
N GLY A 35 1.62 -8.88 10.07
CA GLY A 35 0.75 -7.82 10.55
C GLY A 35 0.52 -6.73 9.51
N PHE A 36 -0.35 -5.80 9.87
CA PHE A 36 -0.59 -4.59 9.11
C PHE A 36 -1.02 -3.47 10.06
N ALA A 37 -0.96 -2.23 9.58
CA ALA A 37 -1.53 -1.07 10.27
C ALA A 37 -2.11 -0.08 9.26
N LEU A 38 -3.29 0.45 9.58
CA LEU A 38 -3.96 1.53 8.87
C LEU A 38 -4.25 2.67 9.83
N VAL A 39 -4.28 3.91 9.34
CA VAL A 39 -4.73 5.04 10.16
C VAL A 39 -6.25 5.14 10.11
N ARG A 40 -6.92 5.12 11.26
CA ARG A 40 -8.36 5.32 11.37
C ARG A 40 -8.67 6.47 12.31
N PHE A 41 -9.82 7.11 12.14
CA PHE A 41 -10.30 8.08 13.12
C PHE A 41 -10.96 7.37 14.30
N VAL A 42 -10.71 7.87 15.51
CA VAL A 42 -11.25 7.27 16.75
C VAL A 42 -12.76 7.45 16.83
N GLU A 43 -13.27 8.54 16.27
CA GLU A 43 -14.63 9.02 16.44
C GLU A 43 -15.67 8.17 15.71
N ASP A 44 -15.39 7.80 14.46
CA ASP A 44 -16.28 7.04 13.58
C ASP A 44 -15.67 5.68 13.17
N GLY A 45 -14.37 5.47 13.40
CA GLY A 45 -13.66 4.28 12.96
C GLY A 45 -13.32 4.31 11.47
N ASP A 46 -13.58 5.40 10.75
CA ASP A 46 -13.36 5.50 9.33
C ASP A 46 -11.86 5.43 9.00
N TRP A 47 -11.55 4.78 7.88
CA TRP A 47 -10.19 4.66 7.39
C TRP A 47 -9.76 5.98 6.76
N PHE A 48 -8.65 6.53 7.27
CA PHE A 48 -8.04 7.73 6.71
C PHE A 48 -7.08 7.34 5.58
N ALA A 49 -7.62 7.28 4.37
CA ALA A 49 -6.97 6.71 3.19
C ALA A 49 -5.79 7.53 2.63
N ASP A 50 -5.65 8.80 3.03
CA ASP A 50 -4.46 9.63 2.74
C ASP A 50 -3.19 9.10 3.43
N CYS A 51 -3.34 8.33 4.51
CA CYS A 51 -2.20 7.79 5.24
C CYS A 51 -1.67 6.48 4.61
N PRO A 52 -0.37 6.17 4.80
CA PRO A 52 0.22 4.96 4.25
C PRO A 52 -0.46 3.69 4.77
N VAL A 53 -0.59 2.72 3.87
CA VAL A 53 -0.90 1.33 4.22
C VAL A 53 0.41 0.64 4.61
N VAL A 54 0.48 0.16 5.85
CA VAL A 54 1.67 -0.52 6.38
C VAL A 54 1.43 -2.02 6.44
N LEU A 55 2.28 -2.81 5.78
CA LEU A 55 2.24 -4.28 5.82
C LEU A 55 3.57 -4.81 6.37
N ASP A 56 3.50 -5.76 7.29
CA ASP A 56 4.67 -6.40 7.90
C ASP A 56 4.80 -7.84 7.42
N PHE A 57 5.94 -8.17 6.81
CA PHE A 57 6.25 -9.49 6.25
C PHE A 57 7.44 -10.12 6.98
N ASP A 58 7.17 -10.91 8.02
CA ASP A 58 8.17 -11.54 8.88
C ASP A 58 9.24 -10.53 9.36
N GLY A 59 8.78 -9.37 9.86
CA GLY A 59 9.63 -8.29 10.36
C GLY A 59 10.23 -7.38 9.28
N ILE A 60 9.83 -7.53 8.01
CA ILE A 60 10.10 -6.53 6.97
C ILE A 60 8.82 -5.75 6.69
N GLN A 61 8.84 -4.48 7.05
CA GLN A 61 7.75 -3.56 6.82
C GLN A 61 7.85 -2.93 5.43
N VAL A 62 6.74 -2.94 4.69
CA VAL A 62 6.54 -2.16 3.47
C VAL A 62 5.42 -1.16 3.70
N GLU A 63 5.65 0.07 3.26
CA GLU A 63 4.77 1.21 3.52
C GLU A 63 4.34 1.80 2.18
N VAL A 64 3.09 1.65 1.79
CA VAL A 64 2.60 2.07 0.48
C VAL A 64 1.69 3.28 0.64
N CYS A 65 1.98 4.36 -0.08
CA CYS A 65 1.17 5.56 -0.07
C CYS A 65 1.04 6.13 -1.48
N HIS A 66 -0.18 6.12 -2.01
CA HIS A 66 -0.56 6.93 -3.16
C HIS A 66 -0.70 8.39 -2.74
N TRP A 67 -0.39 9.29 -3.67
CA TRP A 67 -0.56 10.72 -3.49
C TRP A 67 -0.78 11.37 -4.84
N LYS A 68 -1.71 12.35 -4.90
CA LYS A 68 -2.13 12.93 -6.18
C LYS A 68 -2.44 11.83 -7.21
N PHE A 69 -2.41 12.23 -8.46
CA PHE A 69 -2.99 11.46 -9.53
C PHE A 69 -2.18 10.22 -9.93
N ASP A 70 -0.86 10.26 -9.88
CA ASP A 70 0.02 9.19 -10.37
C ASP A 70 1.30 8.97 -9.55
N GLU A 71 1.39 9.61 -8.38
CA GLU A 71 2.56 9.48 -7.52
C GLU A 71 2.36 8.34 -6.52
N LEU A 72 3.38 7.47 -6.41
CA LEU A 72 3.42 6.38 -5.44
C LEU A 72 4.72 6.47 -4.63
N SER A 73 4.58 6.43 -3.30
CA SER A 73 5.69 6.25 -2.37
C SER A 73 5.68 4.83 -1.81
N ILE A 74 6.85 4.18 -1.82
CA ILE A 74 7.08 2.90 -1.14
C ILE A 74 8.22 3.07 -0.14
N GLY A 75 7.85 3.16 1.15
CA GLY A 75 8.75 3.21 2.29
C GLY A 75 9.02 1.81 2.88
N TRP A 76 9.99 1.74 3.79
CA TRP A 76 10.41 0.47 4.36
C TRP A 76 11.04 0.61 5.75
N ASP A 77 10.50 -0.12 6.72
CA ASP A 77 11.03 -0.22 8.10
C ASP A 77 11.29 1.14 8.77
N THR A 78 10.51 2.16 8.40
CA THR A 78 10.65 3.54 8.86
C THR A 78 9.48 4.00 9.72
N ILE A 79 8.25 3.61 9.41
CA ILE A 79 7.06 4.03 10.14
C ILE A 79 6.94 3.28 11.47
N ASP A 80 6.97 4.04 12.56
CA ASP A 80 6.63 3.53 13.89
C ASP A 80 5.11 3.52 14.10
N THR A 81 4.49 2.35 13.85
CA THR A 81 3.05 2.12 14.05
C THR A 81 2.62 2.01 15.52
N ALA A 82 3.57 2.04 16.46
CA ALA A 82 3.29 2.12 17.90
C ALA A 82 3.33 3.56 18.42
N ALA A 83 3.93 4.49 17.67
CA ALA A 83 3.95 5.90 18.02
C ALA A 83 2.58 6.56 17.83
N THR A 84 2.23 7.47 18.73
CA THR A 84 1.05 8.35 18.58
C THR A 84 1.23 9.26 17.37
N ILE A 85 0.16 9.44 16.59
CA ILE A 85 0.13 10.41 15.50
C ILE A 85 -0.07 11.81 16.10
N THR A 86 0.82 12.75 15.78
CA THR A 86 0.89 14.09 16.42
C THR A 86 0.48 15.21 15.47
N GLY A 87 0.25 16.44 15.98
CA GLY A 87 -0.09 17.59 15.11
C GLY A 87 -1.57 17.65 14.69
N TRP A 88 -2.42 16.91 15.40
CA TRP A 88 -3.88 16.87 15.22
C TRP A 88 -4.62 17.60 16.34
N GLU A 89 -3.89 18.31 17.21
CA GLU A 89 -4.48 19.10 18.28
C GLU A 89 -5.38 20.21 17.69
N GLY A 90 -6.68 20.18 18.01
CA GLY A 90 -7.64 21.18 17.55
C GLY A 90 -8.41 20.81 16.28
N PHE A 91 -8.18 19.62 15.70
CA PHE A 91 -9.06 19.04 14.67
C PHE A 91 -10.22 18.27 15.31
N GLU A 92 -11.31 18.07 14.55
CA GLU A 92 -12.50 17.35 15.03
C GLU A 92 -12.29 15.82 15.06
N LEU A 93 -11.35 15.31 14.26
CA LEU A 93 -11.06 13.88 14.13
C LEU A 93 -9.66 13.56 14.65
N THR A 94 -9.55 12.45 15.39
CA THR A 94 -8.32 11.99 16.03
C THR A 94 -7.80 10.74 15.32
N PRO A 95 -6.70 10.81 14.56
CA PRO A 95 -6.16 9.64 13.88
C PRO A 95 -5.40 8.72 14.85
N LEU A 96 -5.56 7.41 14.65
CA LEU A 96 -4.92 6.35 15.41
C LEU A 96 -4.54 5.19 14.49
N TRP A 97 -3.42 4.53 14.78
CA TRP A 97 -3.08 3.26 14.15
C TRP A 97 -4.04 2.13 14.58
N SER A 98 -4.72 1.54 13.61
CA SER A 98 -5.54 0.34 13.76
C SER A 98 -4.86 -0.86 13.11
N ARG A 99 -4.97 -2.02 13.76
CA ARG A 99 -4.51 -3.34 13.27
C ARG A 99 -5.66 -4.26 12.87
N SER A 100 -6.84 -3.68 12.63
CA SER A 100 -8.05 -4.40 12.20
C SER A 100 -8.62 -3.78 10.93
N ASP A 101 -8.87 -4.65 9.96
CA ASP A 101 -9.51 -4.35 8.68
C ASP A 101 -9.95 -5.67 8.04
N GLU A 102 -11.24 -5.83 7.79
CA GLU A 102 -11.82 -7.07 7.27
C GLU A 102 -11.23 -7.50 5.91
N ARG A 103 -10.65 -6.57 5.14
CA ARG A 103 -10.01 -6.86 3.86
C ARG A 103 -8.62 -7.44 4.04
N LEU A 104 -7.90 -7.05 5.10
CA LEU A 104 -6.51 -7.44 5.36
C LEU A 104 -6.38 -8.64 6.30
N GLU A 105 -7.28 -8.78 7.26
CA GLU A 105 -7.32 -9.88 8.23
C GLU A 105 -7.20 -11.28 7.59
N PRO A 106 -7.88 -11.59 6.46
CA PRO A 106 -7.76 -12.91 5.84
C PRO A 106 -6.34 -13.26 5.37
N PHE A 107 -5.49 -12.27 5.09
CA PHE A 107 -4.14 -12.49 4.57
C PHE A 107 -3.10 -12.73 5.67
N VAL A 108 -3.40 -12.38 6.92
CA VAL A 108 -2.46 -12.54 8.05
C VAL A 108 -2.14 -14.02 8.25
N GLY A 109 -0.85 -14.33 8.38
CA GLY A 109 -0.29 -15.67 8.49
C GLY A 109 -0.05 -16.37 7.14
N GLN A 110 -0.56 -15.83 6.03
CA GLN A 110 -0.34 -16.41 4.71
C GLN A 110 1.04 -16.04 4.14
N GLU A 111 1.64 -17.00 3.43
CA GLU A 111 2.88 -16.80 2.70
C GLU A 111 2.62 -16.04 1.40
N LEU A 112 3.36 -14.95 1.21
CA LEU A 112 3.40 -14.17 -0.01
C LEU A 112 4.13 -14.95 -1.11
N ARG A 113 3.48 -15.11 -2.25
CA ARG A 113 4.02 -15.86 -3.41
C ARG A 113 4.80 -14.96 -4.35
N GLU A 114 4.27 -13.78 -4.63
CA GLU A 114 4.86 -12.81 -5.52
C GLU A 114 4.37 -11.40 -5.17
N VAL A 115 5.19 -10.40 -5.49
CA VAL A 115 4.76 -9.00 -5.58
C VAL A 115 4.82 -8.61 -7.05
N THR A 116 3.80 -7.91 -7.52
CA THR A 116 3.71 -7.44 -8.91
C THR A 116 3.36 -5.95 -8.91
N LEU A 117 3.94 -5.19 -9.85
CA LEU A 117 3.45 -3.83 -10.13
C LEU A 117 2.34 -3.92 -11.17
N LEU A 118 1.21 -3.28 -10.94
CA LEU A 118 0.11 -3.21 -11.89
C LEU A 118 0.10 -1.83 -12.51
N GLU A 119 0.12 -1.75 -13.84
CA GLU A 119 0.04 -0.46 -14.54
C GLU A 119 -1.34 -0.34 -15.19
N TRP A 120 -2.06 0.74 -14.89
CA TRP A 120 -3.39 1.00 -15.46
C TRP A 120 -3.27 1.34 -16.94
N ARG A 121 -3.81 0.48 -17.81
CA ARG A 121 -3.78 0.64 -19.28
C ARG A 121 -5.16 0.38 -19.88
N PRO A 122 -6.12 1.29 -19.69
CA PRO A 122 -7.46 1.15 -20.22
C PRO A 122 -7.46 1.30 -21.74
N ALA A 123 -8.46 0.67 -22.38
CA ALA A 123 -8.62 0.71 -23.84
C ALA A 123 -9.07 2.10 -24.35
N GLU A 124 -9.82 2.83 -23.52
CA GLU A 124 -10.30 4.18 -23.82
C GLU A 124 -9.42 5.25 -23.17
N ARG A 125 -9.62 6.51 -23.58
CA ARG A 125 -8.88 7.63 -23.00
C ARG A 125 -9.30 7.82 -21.54
N ASP A 126 -8.41 7.43 -20.65
CA ASP A 126 -8.50 7.67 -19.22
C ASP A 126 -7.36 8.60 -18.81
N LEU A 127 -7.65 9.49 -17.88
CA LEU A 127 -6.61 10.31 -17.27
C LEU A 127 -5.65 9.43 -16.49
N ALA A 128 -6.14 8.38 -15.81
CA ALA A 128 -5.38 7.54 -14.88
C ALA A 128 -4.41 6.58 -15.57
N ALA A 129 -4.33 6.62 -16.90
CA ALA A 129 -3.46 5.75 -17.68
C ALA A 129 -1.99 5.94 -17.24
N GLY A 130 -1.33 4.83 -16.91
CA GLY A 130 0.05 4.82 -16.42
C GLY A 130 0.19 4.86 -14.90
N THR A 131 -0.91 5.05 -14.14
CA THR A 131 -0.88 4.90 -12.68
C THR A 131 -0.47 3.49 -12.30
N VAL A 132 0.27 3.37 -11.19
CA VAL A 132 0.85 2.12 -10.76
C VAL A 132 0.25 1.70 -9.43
N ALA A 133 -0.23 0.47 -9.33
CA ALA A 133 -0.61 -0.16 -8.07
C ALA A 133 0.37 -1.26 -7.66
N VAL A 134 0.36 -1.63 -6.38
CA VAL A 134 1.17 -2.75 -5.86
C VAL A 134 0.25 -3.93 -5.55
N GLU A 135 0.50 -5.06 -6.19
CA GLU A 135 -0.22 -6.32 -5.96
C GLU A 135 0.64 -7.28 -5.14
N PHE A 136 0.07 -7.77 -4.04
CA PHE A 136 0.60 -8.82 -3.17
C PHE A 136 -0.21 -10.09 -3.40
N VAL A 137 0.45 -11.14 -3.89
CA VAL A 137 -0.22 -12.39 -4.28
C VAL A 137 0.06 -13.44 -3.23
N PHE A 138 -1.01 -14.00 -2.67
CA PHE A 138 -0.95 -15.09 -1.71
C PHE A 138 -1.50 -16.38 -2.32
N ALA A 139 -1.41 -17.49 -1.60
CA ALA A 139 -1.92 -18.76 -2.09
C ALA A 139 -3.45 -18.78 -2.26
N SER A 140 -4.17 -18.07 -1.40
CA SER A 140 -5.65 -18.06 -1.41
C SER A 140 -6.25 -16.95 -2.26
N ASN A 141 -5.59 -15.78 -2.32
CA ASN A 141 -6.12 -14.59 -2.97
C ASN A 141 -5.03 -13.54 -3.24
N ARG A 142 -5.41 -12.37 -3.77
CA ARG A 142 -4.53 -11.22 -4.01
C ARG A 142 -5.04 -10.00 -3.28
N LEU A 143 -4.11 -9.17 -2.83
CA LEU A 143 -4.31 -7.87 -2.21
C LEU A 143 -3.67 -6.82 -3.10
N GLN A 144 -4.39 -5.73 -3.40
CA GLN A 144 -3.91 -4.64 -4.23
C GLN A 144 -4.05 -3.33 -3.46
N ILE A 145 -3.00 -2.50 -3.52
CA ILE A 145 -3.04 -1.12 -3.04
C ILE A 145 -2.99 -0.22 -4.26
N VAL A 146 -4.14 0.32 -4.62
CA VAL A 146 -4.37 1.09 -5.85
C VAL A 146 -4.57 2.58 -5.52
N ASN A 147 -4.38 3.45 -6.51
CA ASN A 147 -4.77 4.85 -6.38
C ASN A 147 -6.30 4.96 -6.51
N GLY A 148 -6.97 5.41 -5.46
CA GLY A 148 -8.41 5.60 -5.36
C GLY A 148 -8.84 7.06 -5.52
N LEU A 149 -8.28 7.78 -6.50
CA LEU A 149 -8.46 9.24 -6.71
C LEU A 149 -7.68 10.08 -5.70
N ASP A 150 -6.36 9.97 -5.75
CA ASP A 150 -5.37 10.69 -4.92
C ASP A 150 -5.17 10.14 -3.49
N GLU A 151 -5.93 9.11 -3.13
CA GLU A 151 -5.87 8.40 -1.85
C GLU A 151 -5.56 6.91 -2.04
N ASN A 152 -5.18 6.20 -0.97
CA ASN A 152 -5.01 4.75 -1.03
C ASN A 152 -6.38 4.04 -1.12
N CYS A 153 -6.48 3.05 -2.00
CA CYS A 153 -7.60 2.11 -2.00
C CYS A 153 -7.07 0.67 -1.88
N ILE A 154 -7.79 -0.15 -1.12
CA ILE A 154 -7.48 -1.57 -0.93
C ILE A 154 -8.50 -2.41 -1.69
N GLU A 155 -8.02 -3.18 -2.65
CA GLU A 155 -8.81 -4.14 -3.42
C GLU A 155 -8.36 -5.58 -3.13
N VAL A 156 -9.31 -6.50 -3.13
CA VAL A 156 -9.09 -7.92 -2.85
C VAL A 156 -9.70 -8.76 -3.97
N GLY A 157 -8.92 -9.64 -4.58
CA GLY A 157 -9.38 -10.47 -5.69
C GLY A 157 -8.52 -10.37 -6.94
N ALA A 158 -9.09 -10.76 -8.08
CA ALA A 158 -8.43 -10.57 -9.37
C ALA A 158 -8.35 -9.08 -9.70
N ALA A 159 -7.18 -8.63 -10.17
CA ALA A 159 -7.04 -7.27 -10.69
C ALA A 159 -8.01 -7.02 -11.85
N HIS A 160 -8.45 -5.77 -11.98
CA HIS A 160 -9.22 -5.32 -13.13
C HIS A 160 -8.50 -5.66 -14.45
N SER A 161 -9.25 -5.97 -15.52
CA SER A 161 -8.70 -6.43 -16.80
C SER A 161 -7.78 -5.42 -17.48
N ASP A 162 -7.94 -4.14 -17.15
CA ASP A 162 -7.17 -3.03 -17.71
C ASP A 162 -5.80 -2.86 -17.04
N TYR A 163 -5.55 -3.58 -15.94
CA TYR A 163 -4.21 -3.62 -15.35
C TYR A 163 -3.28 -4.55 -16.12
N VAL A 164 -2.15 -4.01 -16.54
CA VAL A 164 -1.03 -4.80 -17.07
C VAL A 164 -0.07 -5.15 -15.94
N ARG A 165 0.14 -6.45 -15.76
CA ARG A 165 1.03 -7.00 -14.73
C ARG A 165 2.50 -6.87 -15.15
N ASN A 166 3.27 -6.19 -14.33
CA ASN A 166 4.69 -5.93 -14.49
C ASN A 166 5.48 -6.73 -13.45
N GLN A 167 6.00 -7.88 -13.88
CA GLN A 167 6.78 -8.79 -13.03
C GLN A 167 8.08 -8.13 -12.57
N LEU A 168 8.36 -8.22 -11.27
CA LEU A 168 9.64 -7.82 -10.68
C LEU A 168 10.62 -8.97 -10.94
N GLY A 169 11.66 -8.74 -11.75
CA GLY A 169 12.53 -9.81 -12.26
C GLY A 169 13.11 -10.75 -11.19
N ARG A 170 13.50 -11.97 -11.60
CA ARG A 170 14.21 -12.94 -10.77
C ARG A 170 15.62 -12.49 -10.41
#